data_AF-A0A959KII4-F1
#
_entry.id   AF-A0A959KII4-F1
#
_cell.length_a   1.000
_cell.length_b   1.000
_cell.length_c   1.000
_cell.angle_alpha   90.00
_cell.angle_beta   90.00
_cell.angle_gamma   90.00
#
_symmetry.space_group_name_H-M   'P 1'
#
loop_
_entity.id
_entity.type
_entity.pdbx_description
1 polymer ?
#
loop_
_entity_poly.entity_id
_entity_poly.type
_entity_poly.pdbx_seq_one_letter_code
_entity_poly.pdbx_strand_id
1 'polypeptide(L)'
;MRTRFSLSILTLLASLWCTSPTAFAQQTTGHPAPDWLLADWAEKTAGSGIWITDNSEFRSEQEPFDAYGLQWEYGLGDRSLLGRLYCLREGEEVRTAWQFLIYWDPAAAVARVVQIGSDGTVGQGTIYRLDDGRIEERQLFVSPQGGSFESGHRAWTEEGAHHTRSYSIDDGEWTARRYYIWRPQ
;
A
#
# COMPACT_ATOMS: atom_id res chain seq x y z
N MET A 1 -44.24 -64.62 -51.80
CA MET A 1 -43.52 -63.87 -52.85
C MET A 1 -42.76 -62.74 -52.16
N ARG A 2 -41.47 -62.58 -52.50
CA ARG A 2 -40.45 -61.82 -51.75
C ARG A 2 -40.61 -60.30 -51.85
N THR A 3 -40.34 -59.58 -50.75
CA THR A 3 -39.70 -58.23 -50.66
C THR A 3 -39.61 -57.85 -49.17
N ARG A 4 -38.46 -57.95 -48.47
CA ARG A 4 -37.21 -57.15 -48.41
C ARG A 4 -37.31 -55.78 -47.70
N PHE A 5 -36.28 -55.54 -46.86
CA PHE A 5 -35.77 -54.29 -46.23
C PHE A 5 -36.52 -53.78 -44.98
N SER A 6 -35.88 -53.22 -43.94
CA SER A 6 -34.47 -52.88 -43.69
C SER A 6 -34.23 -52.74 -42.18
N LEU A 7 -33.03 -53.11 -41.73
CA LEU A 7 -32.49 -52.80 -40.41
C LEU A 7 -32.27 -51.28 -40.29
N SER A 8 -32.59 -50.67 -39.15
CA SER A 8 -32.00 -49.39 -38.74
C SER A 8 -31.91 -49.33 -37.23
N ILE A 9 -30.79 -49.82 -36.73
CA ILE A 9 -30.24 -49.54 -35.40
C ILE A 9 -29.92 -48.04 -35.39
N LEU A 10 -30.70 -47.26 -34.63
CA LEU A 10 -30.38 -45.87 -34.38
C LEU A 10 -29.32 -45.83 -33.28
N THR A 11 -28.05 -45.89 -33.70
CA THR A 11 -26.89 -45.61 -32.85
C THR A 11 -26.96 -44.14 -32.46
N LEU A 12 -27.39 -43.85 -31.24
CA LEU A 12 -27.27 -42.52 -30.64
C LEU A 12 -25.78 -42.29 -30.33
N LEU A 13 -25.04 -41.72 -31.28
CA LEU A 13 -23.70 -41.20 -31.05
C LEU A 13 -23.80 -40.05 -30.05
N ALA A 14 -23.49 -40.36 -28.78
CA ALA A 14 -23.11 -39.38 -27.80
C ALA A 14 -21.78 -38.74 -28.24
N SER A 15 -21.86 -37.71 -29.07
CA SER A 15 -20.74 -36.80 -29.26
C SER A 15 -20.56 -36.01 -27.97
N LEU A 16 -19.75 -36.57 -27.05
CA LEU A 16 -19.02 -35.78 -26.07
C LEU A 16 -18.11 -34.85 -26.86
N TRP A 17 -18.57 -33.61 -27.06
CA TRP A 17 -17.67 -32.53 -27.40
C TRP A 17 -16.85 -32.27 -26.13
N CYS A 18 -15.70 -32.94 -26.02
CA CYS A 18 -14.62 -32.50 -25.16
C CYS A 18 -14.16 -31.13 -25.69
N THR A 19 -14.89 -30.08 -25.34
CA THR A 19 -14.36 -28.72 -25.42
C THR A 19 -13.27 -28.66 -24.37
N SER A 20 -12.05 -28.96 -24.81
CA SER A 20 -10.85 -28.68 -24.03
C SER A 20 -10.95 -27.21 -23.63
N PRO A 21 -10.90 -26.85 -22.34
CA PRO A 21 -10.77 -25.46 -21.98
C PRO A 21 -9.48 -24.99 -22.63
N THR A 22 -9.60 -24.14 -23.66
CA THR A 22 -8.48 -23.32 -24.11
C THR A 22 -8.06 -22.52 -22.90
N ALA A 23 -7.04 -23.00 -22.20
CA ALA A 23 -6.32 -22.23 -21.22
C ALA A 23 -5.79 -21.03 -21.97
N PHE A 24 -6.48 -19.89 -21.84
CA PHE A 24 -5.93 -18.62 -22.26
C PHE A 24 -4.65 -18.46 -21.45
N ALA A 25 -3.50 -18.57 -22.12
CA ALA A 25 -2.23 -18.22 -21.54
C ALA A 25 -2.34 -16.75 -21.13
N GLN A 26 -2.50 -16.51 -19.84
CA GLN A 26 -2.56 -15.18 -19.28
C GLN A 26 -1.16 -14.59 -19.45
N GLN A 27 -0.96 -13.79 -20.51
CA GLN A 27 0.27 -13.04 -20.68
C GLN A 27 0.41 -12.11 -19.47
N THR A 28 1.32 -12.44 -18.57
CA THR A 28 1.70 -11.55 -17.46
C THR A 28 2.52 -10.42 -18.05
N THR A 29 1.86 -9.38 -18.56
CA THR A 29 2.50 -8.18 -19.10
C THR A 29 2.94 -7.19 -18.01
N GLY A 30 2.79 -7.56 -16.74
CA GLY A 30 3.10 -6.71 -15.60
C GLY A 30 4.53 -6.90 -15.10
N HIS A 31 5.17 -5.80 -14.71
CA HIS A 31 6.45 -5.85 -14.00
C HIS A 31 6.22 -6.41 -12.59
N PRO A 32 7.05 -7.36 -12.09
CA PRO A 32 6.97 -7.79 -10.70
C PRO A 32 7.39 -6.66 -9.75
N ALA A 33 6.91 -6.71 -8.51
CA ALA A 33 7.38 -5.80 -7.46
C ALA A 33 8.89 -5.99 -7.25
N PRO A 34 9.68 -4.91 -7.13
CA PRO A 34 11.10 -5.01 -6.92
C PRO A 34 11.42 -5.48 -5.49
N ASP A 35 12.54 -6.19 -5.33
CA ASP A 35 12.94 -6.78 -4.04
C ASP A 35 13.03 -5.76 -2.91
N TRP A 36 13.43 -4.52 -3.20
CA TRP A 36 13.52 -3.48 -2.20
C TRP A 36 12.18 -3.14 -1.56
N LEU A 37 11.09 -3.19 -2.33
CA LEU A 37 9.74 -2.87 -1.85
C LEU A 37 9.25 -3.99 -0.94
N LEU A 38 9.50 -5.24 -1.34
CA LEU A 38 9.15 -6.41 -0.54
C LEU A 38 9.95 -6.46 0.77
N ALA A 39 11.23 -6.08 0.73
CA ALA A 39 12.07 -5.96 1.92
C ALA A 39 11.57 -4.86 2.86
N ASP A 40 11.21 -3.69 2.33
CA ASP A 40 10.62 -2.58 3.10
C ASP A 40 9.31 -3.01 3.79
N TRP A 41 8.44 -3.74 3.08
CA TRP A 41 7.20 -4.28 3.67
C TRP A 41 7.47 -5.30 4.77
N ALA A 42 8.43 -6.22 4.53
CA ALA A 42 8.81 -7.22 5.53
C ALA A 42 9.39 -6.59 6.79
N GLU A 43 10.17 -5.50 6.65
CA GLU A 43 10.70 -4.75 7.78
C GLU A 43 9.58 -4.07 8.58
N LYS A 44 8.69 -3.33 7.89
CA LYS A 44 7.59 -2.60 8.53
C LYS A 44 6.64 -3.50 9.30
N THR A 45 6.44 -4.73 8.82
CA THR A 45 5.55 -5.74 9.41
C THR A 45 6.25 -6.70 10.38
N ALA A 46 7.56 -6.54 10.61
CA ALA A 46 8.29 -7.40 11.52
C ALA A 46 7.75 -7.31 12.95
N GLY A 47 7.71 -8.45 13.65
CA GLY A 47 7.22 -8.52 15.04
C GLY A 47 5.73 -8.20 15.15
N SER A 48 5.40 -7.12 15.88
CA SER A 48 4.04 -6.62 16.04
C SER A 48 3.57 -5.76 14.86
N GLY A 49 4.51 -5.31 14.00
CA GLY A 49 4.27 -4.29 12.98
C GLY A 49 3.98 -2.89 13.56
N ILE A 50 4.15 -2.70 14.88
CA ILE A 50 3.87 -1.45 15.58
C ILE A 50 5.16 -0.69 15.83
N TRP A 51 5.13 0.60 15.53
CA TRP A 51 6.23 1.52 15.68
C TRP A 51 5.78 2.79 16.39
N ILE A 52 6.51 3.23 17.40
CA ILE A 52 6.14 4.39 18.24
C ILE A 52 7.17 5.50 18.07
N THR A 53 6.71 6.75 17.95
CA THR A 53 7.55 7.95 18.01
C THR A 53 7.05 8.91 19.08
N ASP A 54 7.98 9.61 19.71
CA ASP A 54 7.69 10.75 20.57
C ASP A 54 7.15 11.94 19.75
N ASN A 55 6.31 12.77 20.37
CA ASN A 55 5.78 14.00 19.78
C ASN A 55 6.04 15.26 20.63
N SER A 56 6.97 15.21 21.58
CA SER A 56 7.23 16.32 22.50
C SER A 56 7.62 17.61 21.77
N GLU A 57 8.35 17.52 20.65
CA GLU A 57 8.79 18.66 19.84
C GLU A 57 7.63 19.44 19.20
N PHE A 58 6.56 18.75 18.78
CA PHE A 58 5.45 19.35 18.03
C PHE A 58 4.16 19.47 18.84
N ARG A 59 4.21 19.14 20.13
CA ARG A 59 3.06 19.20 21.02
C ARG A 59 2.55 20.65 21.14
N SER A 60 1.25 20.81 21.01
CA SER A 60 0.56 22.10 21.12
C SER A 60 -0.86 21.92 21.65
N GLU A 61 -1.61 23.01 21.81
CA GLU A 61 -3.03 22.93 22.16
C GLU A 61 -3.85 22.22 21.06
N GLN A 62 -3.47 22.37 19.80
CA GLN A 62 -4.11 21.72 18.65
C GLN A 62 -3.59 20.29 18.42
N GLU A 63 -2.38 20.00 18.91
CA GLU A 63 -1.74 18.68 18.86
C GLU A 63 -1.31 18.19 20.26
N PRO A 64 -2.28 17.91 21.14
CA PRO A 64 -2.04 17.57 22.55
C PRO A 64 -1.71 16.08 22.78
N PHE A 65 -0.96 15.46 21.87
CA PHE A 65 -0.61 14.03 21.93
C PHE A 65 0.83 13.87 22.43
N ASP A 66 1.06 12.85 23.23
CA ASP A 66 2.38 12.56 23.79
C ASP A 66 3.26 11.84 22.75
N ALA A 67 2.64 10.99 21.94
CA ALA A 67 3.31 10.14 20.96
C ALA A 67 2.38 9.80 19.79
N TYR A 68 2.95 9.16 18.78
CA TYR A 68 2.22 8.51 17.71
C TYR A 68 2.60 7.05 17.58
N GLY A 69 1.66 6.23 17.14
CA GLY A 69 1.92 4.87 16.71
C GLY A 69 1.61 4.68 15.23
N LEU A 70 2.50 4.00 14.52
CA LEU A 70 2.29 3.46 13.18
C LEU A 70 2.17 1.95 13.29
N GLN A 71 1.08 1.40 12.77
CA GLN A 71 0.87 -0.04 12.66
C GLN A 71 0.83 -0.45 11.20
N TRP A 72 1.56 -1.50 10.85
CA TRP A 72 1.62 -2.06 9.51
C TRP A 72 1.22 -3.53 9.51
N GLU A 73 0.46 -3.93 8.50
CA GLU A 73 0.11 -5.33 8.25
C GLU A 73 0.05 -5.61 6.74
N TYR A 74 0.24 -6.86 6.36
CA TYR A 74 0.01 -7.27 4.98
C TYR A 74 -1.49 -7.19 4.65
N GLY A 75 -1.78 -6.66 3.47
CA GLY A 75 -3.11 -6.70 2.89
C GLY A 75 -3.37 -8.00 2.14
N LEU A 76 -4.36 -7.97 1.24
CA LEU A 76 -4.88 -9.17 0.60
C LEU A 76 -3.78 -9.99 -0.12
N GLY A 77 -3.61 -11.24 0.31
CA GLY A 77 -2.68 -12.19 -0.30
C GLY A 77 -1.21 -11.77 -0.22
N ASP A 78 -0.86 -10.94 0.76
CA ASP A 78 0.49 -10.38 0.97
C ASP A 78 1.00 -9.60 -0.26
N ARG A 79 0.08 -9.00 -1.02
CA ARG A 79 0.38 -8.22 -2.25
C ARG A 79 0.29 -6.71 -2.07
N SER A 80 -0.08 -6.26 -0.88
CA SER A 80 -0.15 -4.86 -0.51
C SER A 80 0.22 -4.71 0.96
N LEU A 81 0.50 -3.48 1.38
CA LEU A 81 0.73 -3.12 2.76
C LEU A 81 -0.37 -2.18 3.22
N LEU A 82 -1.00 -2.50 4.35
CA LEU A 82 -1.96 -1.64 5.03
C LEU A 82 -1.26 -0.98 6.20
N GLY A 83 -1.58 0.29 6.43
CA GLY A 83 -1.04 1.04 7.54
C GLY A 83 -2.10 1.82 8.31
N ARG A 84 -1.78 2.16 9.55
CA ARG A 84 -2.57 3.09 10.36
C ARG A 84 -1.68 3.93 11.26
N LEU A 85 -1.86 5.24 11.23
CA LEU A 85 -1.23 6.19 12.14
C LEU A 85 -2.26 6.59 13.18
N TYR A 86 -1.93 6.44 14.45
CA TYR A 86 -2.80 6.79 15.57
C TYR A 86 -2.09 7.64 16.60
N CYS A 87 -2.87 8.47 17.29
CA CYS A 87 -2.39 9.37 18.32
C CYS A 87 -2.46 8.70 19.70
N LEU A 88 -1.43 8.93 20.51
CA LEU A 88 -1.34 8.44 21.88
C LEU A 88 -1.43 9.60 22.88
N ARG A 89 -2.18 9.39 23.96
CA ARG A 89 -2.16 10.25 25.14
C ARG A 89 -2.14 9.39 26.39
N GLU A 90 -1.22 9.67 27.30
CA GLU A 90 -1.01 8.92 28.54
C GLU A 90 -0.81 7.41 28.28
N GLY A 91 -0.18 7.07 27.16
CA GLY A 91 0.06 5.69 26.73
C GLY A 91 -1.13 5.00 26.04
N GLU A 92 -2.30 5.64 26.01
CA GLU A 92 -3.51 5.08 25.42
C GLU A 92 -3.78 5.64 24.01
N GLU A 93 -4.30 4.79 23.12
CA GLU A 93 -4.76 5.24 21.81
C GLU A 93 -6.04 6.08 21.95
N VAL A 94 -5.99 7.31 21.43
CA VAL A 94 -7.14 8.23 21.50
C VAL A 94 -7.84 8.46 20.17
N ARG A 95 -7.14 8.29 19.04
CA ARG A 95 -7.73 8.35 17.69
C ARG A 95 -6.79 7.82 16.62
N THR A 96 -7.36 7.36 15.52
CA THR A 96 -6.64 7.22 14.25
C THR A 96 -6.55 8.57 13.54
N ALA A 97 -5.35 8.94 13.10
CA ALA A 97 -5.08 10.15 12.32
C ALA A 97 -5.10 9.86 10.82
N TRP A 98 -4.50 8.75 10.39
CA TRP A 98 -4.40 8.36 8.97
C TRP A 98 -4.52 6.84 8.80
N GLN A 99 -5.04 6.43 7.66
CA GLN A 99 -4.98 5.06 7.14
C GLN A 99 -4.24 5.03 5.81
N PHE A 100 -3.54 3.93 5.52
CA PHE A 100 -2.64 3.81 4.39
C PHE A 100 -2.93 2.52 3.61
N LEU A 101 -2.82 2.59 2.28
CA LEU A 101 -2.73 1.45 1.39
C LEU A 101 -1.53 1.67 0.45
N ILE A 102 -0.55 0.77 0.53
CA ILE A 102 0.61 0.75 -0.36
C ILE A 102 0.54 -0.51 -1.22
N TYR A 103 0.76 -0.39 -2.51
CA TYR A 103 0.75 -1.52 -3.43
C TYR A 103 1.69 -1.30 -4.62
N TRP A 104 2.07 -2.37 -5.29
CA TRP A 104 2.81 -2.29 -6.54
C TRP A 104 1.84 -2.19 -7.72
N ASP A 105 1.99 -1.17 -8.57
CA ASP A 105 1.30 -1.04 -9.84
C ASP A 105 2.16 -1.69 -10.93
N PRO A 106 1.84 -2.93 -11.37
CA PRO A 106 2.67 -3.66 -12.31
C PRO A 106 2.61 -3.11 -13.73
N ALA A 107 1.60 -2.31 -14.08
CA ALA A 107 1.47 -1.71 -15.40
C ALA A 107 2.36 -0.47 -15.53
N ALA A 108 2.45 0.34 -14.48
CA ALA A 108 3.31 1.53 -14.44
C ALA A 108 4.72 1.26 -13.86
N ALA A 109 4.95 0.06 -13.33
CA ALA A 109 6.19 -0.32 -12.65
C ALA A 109 6.57 0.66 -11.52
N VAL A 110 5.60 0.99 -10.66
CA VAL A 110 5.80 1.93 -9.55
C VAL A 110 5.06 1.47 -8.30
N ALA A 111 5.62 1.76 -7.12
CA ALA A 111 4.90 1.60 -5.87
C ALA A 111 3.94 2.79 -5.69
N ARG A 112 2.68 2.50 -5.40
CA ARG A 112 1.61 3.46 -5.19
C ARG A 112 1.26 3.53 -3.72
N VAL A 113 0.80 4.69 -3.29
CA VAL A 113 0.29 4.91 -1.95
C VAL A 113 -0.98 5.73 -1.99
N VAL A 114 -1.96 5.29 -1.21
CA VAL A 114 -3.20 6.01 -0.93
C VAL A 114 -3.29 6.18 0.59
N GLN A 115 -3.59 7.40 1.03
CA GLN A 115 -3.79 7.71 2.44
C GLN A 115 -5.11 8.44 2.64
N ILE A 116 -5.78 8.17 3.76
CA ILE A 116 -7.03 8.83 4.14
C ILE A 116 -6.88 9.36 5.56
N GLY A 117 -7.04 10.68 5.69
CA GLY A 117 -6.96 11.40 6.95
C GLY A 117 -8.29 11.36 7.71
N SER A 118 -8.22 11.55 9.02
CA SER A 118 -9.41 11.59 9.91
C SER A 118 -10.43 12.68 9.55
N ASP A 119 -10.02 13.70 8.80
CA ASP A 119 -10.85 14.79 8.28
C ASP A 119 -11.44 14.50 6.88
N GLY A 120 -11.15 13.32 6.32
CA GLY A 120 -11.54 12.91 4.99
C GLY A 120 -10.59 13.37 3.87
N THR A 121 -9.47 14.04 4.20
CA THR A 121 -8.45 14.38 3.22
C THR A 121 -7.84 13.11 2.63
N VAL A 122 -7.74 13.05 1.29
CA VAL A 122 -7.19 11.89 0.59
C VAL A 122 -5.85 12.27 -0.05
N GLY A 123 -4.81 11.54 0.30
CA GLY A 123 -3.49 11.60 -0.32
C GLY A 123 -3.31 10.47 -1.33
N GLN A 124 -2.80 10.77 -2.52
CA GLN A 124 -2.46 9.77 -3.53
C GLN A 124 -1.10 10.09 -4.15
N GLY A 125 -0.29 9.06 -4.36
CA GLY A 125 1.02 9.27 -4.95
C GLY A 125 1.84 8.02 -5.18
N THR A 126 3.14 8.22 -5.20
CA THR A 126 4.13 7.21 -5.61
C THR A 126 5.28 7.15 -4.63
N ILE A 127 5.83 5.96 -4.48
CA ILE A 127 6.99 5.66 -3.66
C ILE A 127 8.13 5.18 -4.56
N TYR A 128 9.32 5.72 -4.32
CA TYR A 128 10.56 5.39 -5.01
C TYR A 128 11.65 5.03 -4.01
N ARG A 129 12.63 4.25 -4.47
CA ARG A 129 13.90 4.12 -3.77
C ARG A 129 14.93 5.04 -4.43
N LEU A 130 15.56 5.88 -3.62
CA LEU A 130 16.65 6.75 -4.02
C LEU A 130 17.97 5.98 -4.11
N ASP A 131 18.95 6.55 -4.82
CA ASP A 131 20.26 5.92 -5.03
C ASP A 131 21.04 5.69 -3.72
N ASP A 132 20.80 6.52 -2.71
CA ASP A 132 21.37 6.37 -1.37
C ASP A 132 20.63 5.36 -0.48
N GLY A 133 19.68 4.64 -1.05
CA GLY A 133 18.92 3.58 -0.40
C GLY A 133 17.70 4.05 0.37
N ARG A 134 17.50 5.36 0.56
CA ARG A 134 16.32 5.92 1.22
C ARG A 134 15.07 5.72 0.36
N ILE A 135 13.93 5.69 1.01
CA ILE A 135 12.62 5.67 0.37
C ILE A 135 12.11 7.10 0.27
N GLU A 136 11.64 7.51 -0.91
CA GLU A 136 10.98 8.79 -1.14
C GLU A 136 9.52 8.55 -1.54
N GLU A 137 8.62 9.25 -0.88
CA GLU A 137 7.21 9.29 -1.17
C GLU A 137 6.83 10.72 -1.58
N ARG A 138 6.04 10.85 -2.64
CA ARG A 138 5.44 12.13 -3.05
C ARG A 138 3.96 11.92 -3.33
N GLN A 139 3.12 12.77 -2.74
CA GLN A 139 1.67 12.67 -2.86
C GLN A 139 1.01 14.04 -3.05
N LEU A 140 -0.10 14.04 -3.78
CA LEU A 140 -1.07 15.11 -3.80
C LEU A 140 -2.18 14.78 -2.80
N PHE A 141 -2.46 15.72 -1.89
CA PHE A 141 -3.55 15.66 -0.94
C PHE A 141 -4.70 16.54 -1.40
N VAL A 142 -5.92 16.05 -1.30
CA VAL A 142 -7.15 16.78 -1.63
C VAL A 142 -8.14 16.65 -0.48
N SER A 143 -8.61 17.78 0.04
CA SER A 143 -9.61 17.82 1.10
C SER A 143 -11.03 17.73 0.53
N PRO A 144 -12.02 17.25 1.31
CA PRO A 144 -13.41 17.27 0.89
C PRO A 144 -13.97 18.67 0.59
N GLN A 145 -13.32 19.72 1.09
CA GLN A 145 -13.69 21.12 0.87
C GLN A 145 -13.05 21.70 -0.42
N GLY A 146 -12.28 20.90 -1.16
CA GLY A 146 -11.72 21.27 -2.46
C GLY A 146 -10.32 21.91 -2.40
N GLY A 147 -9.71 22.01 -1.22
CA GLY A 147 -8.32 22.44 -1.10
C GLY A 147 -7.35 21.31 -1.48
N SER A 148 -6.18 21.65 -2.02
CA SER A 148 -5.14 20.67 -2.31
C SER A 148 -3.75 21.18 -1.98
N PHE A 149 -2.85 20.25 -1.64
CA PHE A 149 -1.43 20.53 -1.43
C PHE A 149 -0.59 19.30 -1.75
N GLU A 150 0.67 19.52 -2.13
CA GLU A 150 1.63 18.42 -2.25
C GLU A 150 2.46 18.27 -0.98
N SER A 151 2.74 17.02 -0.64
CA SER A 151 3.61 16.68 0.48
C SER A 151 4.47 15.49 0.09
N GLY A 152 5.66 15.45 0.67
CA GLY A 152 6.59 14.35 0.48
C GLY A 152 7.14 13.84 1.78
N HIS A 153 7.59 12.58 1.75
CA HIS A 153 8.29 11.95 2.85
C HIS A 153 9.57 11.32 2.35
N ARG A 154 10.62 11.39 3.18
CA ARG A 154 11.81 10.55 3.02
C ARG A 154 11.95 9.68 4.24
N ALA A 155 12.16 8.40 4.01
CA ALA A 155 12.26 7.39 5.05
C ALA A 155 13.52 6.54 4.91
N TRP A 156 14.10 6.15 6.03
CA TRP A 156 15.28 5.28 6.10
C TRP A 156 15.34 4.56 7.44
N THR A 157 16.15 3.52 7.51
CA THR A 157 16.36 2.76 8.74
C THR A 157 17.80 2.91 9.19
N GLU A 158 18.00 3.20 10.46
CA GLU A 158 19.30 3.39 11.08
C GLU A 158 19.24 2.83 12.50
N GLU A 159 20.20 1.98 12.86
CA GLU A 159 20.31 1.38 14.20
C GLU A 159 19.01 0.69 14.71
N GLY A 160 18.23 0.11 13.80
CA GLY A 160 16.97 -0.58 14.12
C GLY A 160 15.78 0.36 14.41
N ALA A 161 15.96 1.67 14.23
CA ALA A 161 14.87 2.64 14.22
C ALA A 161 14.53 3.03 12.78
N HIS A 162 13.25 3.31 12.54
CA HIS A 162 12.77 3.85 11.28
C HIS A 162 12.67 5.37 11.39
N HIS A 163 13.25 6.09 10.45
CA HIS A 163 13.34 7.54 10.45
C HIS A 163 12.49 8.08 9.32
N THR A 164 11.71 9.14 9.59
CA THR A 164 10.91 9.81 8.55
C THR A 164 11.08 11.31 8.65
N ARG A 165 11.32 11.98 7.52
CA ARG A 165 11.23 13.43 7.38
C ARG A 165 10.09 13.76 6.41
N SER A 166 9.17 14.62 6.84
CA SER A 166 8.12 15.18 5.99
C SER A 166 8.56 16.49 5.33
N TYR A 167 7.95 16.83 4.20
CA TYR A 167 8.25 18.00 3.39
C TYR A 167 6.97 18.63 2.82
N SER A 168 6.92 19.95 2.76
CA SER A 168 6.02 20.64 1.82
C SER A 168 6.67 20.63 0.45
N ILE A 169 5.87 20.52 -0.61
CA ILE A 169 6.35 20.62 -1.98
C ILE A 169 5.58 21.75 -2.67
N ASP A 170 6.29 22.82 -3.01
CA ASP A 170 5.74 23.98 -3.70
C ASP A 170 6.62 24.26 -4.93
N ASP A 171 6.05 24.26 -6.13
CA ASP A 171 6.77 24.40 -7.41
C ASP A 171 7.97 23.45 -7.57
N GLY A 172 7.88 22.26 -6.96
CA GLY A 172 8.94 21.25 -6.97
C GLY A 172 10.05 21.47 -5.93
N GLU A 173 10.01 22.55 -5.16
CA GLU A 173 10.92 22.80 -4.04
C GLU A 173 10.46 22.05 -2.79
N TRP A 174 11.37 21.29 -2.18
CA TRP A 174 11.10 20.50 -0.98
C TRP A 174 11.53 21.26 0.27
N THR A 175 10.56 21.75 1.04
CA THR A 175 10.82 22.44 2.31
C THR A 175 10.62 21.48 3.46
N ALA A 176 11.69 21.22 4.23
CA ALA A 176 11.65 20.28 5.35
C ALA A 176 10.64 20.72 6.42
N ARG A 177 9.89 19.73 6.92
CA ARG A 177 8.95 19.87 8.04
C ARG A 177 9.38 18.94 9.17
N ARG A 178 8.46 18.11 9.65
CA ARG A 178 8.61 17.28 10.84
C ARG A 178 9.55 16.12 10.61
N TYR A 179 10.20 15.71 11.69
CA TYR A 179 11.06 14.53 11.72
C TYR A 179 10.70 13.66 12.90
N TYR A 180 10.64 12.36 12.65
CA TYR A 180 10.25 11.36 13.63
C TYR A 180 11.23 10.20 13.58
N ILE A 181 11.49 9.63 14.75
CA ILE A 181 12.26 8.41 14.94
C ILE A 181 11.31 7.39 15.56
N TRP A 182 10.93 6.42 14.74
CA TRP A 182 10.00 5.37 15.07
C TRP A 182 10.77 4.16 15.59
N ARG A 183 10.37 3.68 16.76
CA ARG A 183 10.97 2.50 17.40
C ARG A 183 9.98 1.35 17.40
N PRO A 184 10.39 0.12 17.05
CA PRO A 184 9.50 -1.03 17.07
C PRO A 184 9.06 -1.32 18.51
N GLN A 185 7.81 -1.77 18.67
CA GLN A 185 7.22 -2.18 19.95
C GLN A 185 7.21 -3.70 20.12
#